data_AF-B0BGP6-F1
#
_entry.id   AF-B0BGP6-F1
#
_cell.length_a   1.000
_cell.length_b   1.000
_cell.length_c   1.000
_cell.angle_alpha   90.00
_cell.angle_beta   90.00
_cell.angle_gamma   90.00
#
_symmetry.space_group_name_H-M   'P 1'
#
loop_
_entity.id
_entity.type
_entity.pdbx_description
1 polymer ?
#
loop_
_entity_poly.entity_id
_entity_poly.type
_entity_poly.pdbx_seq_one_letter_code
_entity_poly.pdbx_strand_id
1 'polypeptide(L)'
;MLIECPECSKEYSDQASRCVHCGARNPNKMGPALKLATFAMAGVCVVLALILAGMQADPAKQQARDAISLCREGQADELLDIETRRFVRATCDKMEQDFVRKYGHKP
;
A
#
# COMPACT_ATOMS: atom_id res chain seq x y z
N MET A 1 -17.59 38.98 -8.35
CA MET A 1 -17.95 39.30 -9.75
C MET A 1 -19.45 39.07 -9.94
N LEU A 2 -20.06 39.61 -11.00
CA LEU A 2 -21.44 39.25 -11.32
C LEU A 2 -21.43 38.03 -12.24
N ILE A 3 -22.35 37.11 -12.00
CA ILE A 3 -22.56 35.91 -12.81
C ILE A 3 -24.01 35.89 -13.28
N GLU A 4 -24.23 35.36 -14.48
CA GLU A 4 -25.56 35.16 -15.03
C GLU A 4 -26.20 33.90 -14.42
N CYS A 5 -27.46 34.00 -14.00
CA CYS A 5 -28.21 32.85 -13.50
C CYS A 5 -28.70 31.98 -14.67
N PRO A 6 -28.43 30.65 -14.68
CA PRO A 6 -28.82 29.76 -15.78
C PRO A 6 -30.34 29.55 -15.89
N GLU A 7 -31.10 29.85 -14.83
CA GLU A 7 -32.55 29.65 -14.79
C GLU A 7 -33.34 30.89 -15.23
N CYS A 8 -32.86 32.10 -14.88
CA CYS A 8 -33.61 33.33 -15.09
C CYS A 8 -32.85 34.40 -15.88
N SER A 9 -31.64 34.10 -16.36
CA SER A 9 -30.78 34.99 -17.17
C SER A 9 -30.55 36.39 -16.58
N LYS A 10 -30.69 36.53 -15.27
CA LYS A 10 -30.41 37.78 -14.54
C LYS A 10 -29.06 37.69 -13.88
N GLU A 11 -28.35 38.81 -13.88
CA GLU A 11 -27.06 38.93 -13.23
C GLU A 11 -27.21 39.03 -11.71
N TYR A 12 -26.35 38.33 -10.98
CA TYR A 12 -26.29 38.41 -9.52
C TYR A 12 -24.88 38.14 -9.01
N SER A 13 -24.60 38.49 -7.76
CA SER A 13 -23.28 38.31 -7.16
C SER A 13 -22.89 36.82 -7.04
N ASP A 14 -21.68 36.49 -7.50
CA ASP A 14 -21.03 35.19 -7.30
C ASP A 14 -20.85 34.79 -5.82
N GLN A 15 -20.97 35.75 -4.90
CA GLN A 15 -20.89 35.50 -3.46
C GLN A 15 -22.22 35.06 -2.84
N ALA A 16 -23.35 35.28 -3.50
CA ALA A 16 -24.66 34.88 -2.98
C ALA A 16 -24.83 33.36 -3.03
N SER A 17 -25.43 32.75 -2.00
CA SER A 17 -25.68 31.30 -1.98
C SER A 17 -26.77 30.86 -2.96
N ARG A 18 -27.69 31.78 -3.29
CA ARG A 18 -28.81 31.60 -4.21
C ARG A 18 -29.06 32.88 -5.01
N CYS A 19 -29.63 32.74 -6.20
CA CYS A 19 -30.07 33.88 -7.01
C CYS A 19 -31.18 34.65 -6.29
N VAL A 20 -31.05 35.98 -6.22
CA VAL A 20 -32.02 36.86 -5.56
C VAL A 20 -33.35 37.01 -6.32
N HIS A 21 -33.36 36.66 -7.61
CA HIS A 21 -34.54 36.84 -8.47
C HIS A 21 -35.43 35.59 -8.55
N CYS A 22 -34.83 34.40 -8.58
CA CYS A 22 -35.56 33.14 -8.76
C CYS A 22 -35.29 32.11 -7.65
N GLY A 23 -34.31 32.35 -6.76
CA GLY A 23 -33.97 31.42 -5.68
C GLY A 23 -33.10 30.22 -6.09
N ALA A 24 -32.72 30.09 -7.37
CA ALA A 24 -31.86 29.02 -7.86
C ALA A 24 -30.50 28.98 -7.15
N ARG A 25 -29.92 27.78 -6.96
CA ARG A 25 -28.65 27.61 -6.24
C ARG A 25 -27.47 28.15 -7.04
N ASN A 26 -26.55 28.85 -6.37
CA ASN A 26 -25.33 29.31 -7.02
C ASN A 26 -24.38 28.13 -7.28
N PRO A 27 -24.02 27.84 -8.54
CA PRO A 27 -23.13 26.73 -8.89
C PRO A 27 -21.71 26.92 -8.33
N ASN A 28 -21.24 28.16 -8.17
CA ASN A 28 -19.90 28.46 -7.64
C ASN A 28 -19.80 28.29 -6.12
N LYS A 29 -20.93 28.11 -5.43
CA LYS A 29 -21.00 27.80 -4.00
C LYS A 29 -21.22 26.29 -3.79
N MET A 30 -20.33 25.47 -4.34
CA MET A 30 -20.22 24.07 -3.92
C MET A 30 -19.80 24.01 -2.45
N GLY A 31 -20.59 23.28 -1.65
CA GLY A 31 -20.39 23.19 -0.21
C GLY A 31 -19.06 22.53 0.18
N PRO A 32 -18.55 22.79 1.39
CA PRO A 32 -17.26 22.26 1.86
C PRO A 32 -17.20 20.73 1.85
N ALA A 33 -18.34 20.05 1.95
CA ALA A 33 -18.45 18.58 1.92
C ALA A 33 -17.89 17.95 0.63
N LEU A 34 -18.09 18.56 -0.53
CA LEU A 34 -17.63 17.99 -1.80
C LEU A 34 -16.13 18.18 -2.02
N LYS A 35 -15.56 19.28 -1.50
CA LYS A 35 -14.12 19.52 -1.49
C LYS A 35 -13.41 18.60 -0.48
N LEU A 36 -14.02 18.35 0.68
CA LEU A 36 -13.44 17.42 1.67
C LEU A 36 -13.40 15.98 1.14
N ALA A 37 -14.43 15.56 0.41
CA ALA A 37 -14.50 14.21 -0.16
C ALA A 37 -13.39 13.95 -1.19
N THR A 38 -13.08 14.92 -2.06
CA THR A 38 -12.00 14.77 -3.05
C THR A 38 -10.61 14.77 -2.41
N PHE A 39 -10.36 15.62 -1.41
CA PHE A 39 -9.10 15.60 -0.66
C PHE A 39 -8.92 14.33 0.17
N ALA A 40 -10.00 13.83 0.79
CA ALA A 40 -9.97 12.56 1.53
C ALA A 40 -9.66 11.37 0.62
N MET A 41 -10.28 11.31 -0.56
CA MET A 41 -10.07 10.22 -1.51
C MET A 41 -8.64 10.24 -2.09
N ALA A 42 -8.15 11.42 -2.47
CA ALA A 42 -6.75 11.59 -2.90
C ALA A 42 -5.75 11.20 -1.79
N GLY A 43 -6.03 11.59 -0.54
CA GLY A 43 -5.21 11.21 0.62
C GLY A 43 -5.15 9.70 0.85
N VAL A 44 -6.30 9.02 0.78
CA VAL A 44 -6.37 7.55 0.90
C VAL A 44 -5.60 6.86 -0.23
N CYS A 45 -5.72 7.34 -1.47
CA CYS A 45 -4.95 6.80 -2.60
C CYS A 45 -3.44 6.92 -2.41
N VAL A 46 -2.94 8.06 -1.89
CA VAL A 46 -1.50 8.25 -1.62
C VAL A 46 -1.02 7.32 -0.52
N VAL A 47 -1.78 7.19 0.58
CA VAL A 47 -1.42 6.27 1.68
C VAL A 47 -1.41 4.82 1.19
N LEU A 48 -2.40 4.43 0.40
CA LEU A 48 -2.47 3.08 -0.17
C LEU A 48 -1.28 2.80 -1.11
N ALA A 49 -0.90 3.75 -1.96
CA ALA A 49 0.26 3.63 -2.84
C ALA A 49 1.57 3.48 -2.07
N LEU A 50 1.74 4.19 -0.95
CA LEU A 50 2.91 4.08 -0.08
C LEU A 50 2.98 2.72 0.63
N ILE A 51 1.84 2.18 1.09
CA ILE A 51 1.79 0.84 1.69
C ILE A 51 2.20 -0.21 0.64
N LEU A 52 1.65 -0.15 -0.57
CA LEU A 52 1.98 -1.07 -1.65
C LEU A 52 3.46 -0.97 -2.06
N ALA A 53 4.02 0.24 -2.11
CA ALA A 53 5.43 0.45 -2.41
C ALA A 53 6.37 0.01 -1.27
N GLY A 54 5.92 0.11 -0.01
CA GLY A 54 6.65 -0.37 1.17
C GLY A 54 6.63 -1.89 1.34
N MET A 55 5.63 -2.57 0.77
CA MET A 55 5.53 -4.03 0.72
C MET A 55 6.44 -4.67 -0.35
N GLN A 56 7.54 -4.02 -0.72
CA GLN A 56 8.65 -4.67 -1.41
C GLN A 56 9.34 -5.66 -0.45
N ALA A 57 8.60 -6.69 -0.06
CA ALA A 57 9.15 -7.93 0.44
C ALA A 57 9.99 -8.47 -0.71
N ASP A 58 11.31 -8.33 -0.59
CA ASP A 58 12.26 -8.89 -1.55
C ASP A 58 11.93 -10.39 -1.71
N PRO A 59 11.34 -10.81 -2.86
CA PRO A 59 10.85 -12.17 -3.02
C PRO A 59 12.01 -13.16 -2.93
N ALA A 60 13.23 -12.74 -3.28
CA ALA A 60 14.43 -13.58 -3.16
C ALA A 60 14.83 -13.81 -1.70
N LYS A 61 14.62 -12.83 -0.82
CA LYS A 61 14.86 -12.99 0.63
C LYS A 61 13.86 -13.98 1.23
N GLN A 62 12.59 -13.91 0.81
CA GLN A 62 11.55 -14.80 1.32
C GLN A 62 11.78 -16.23 0.86
N GLN A 63 12.07 -16.44 -0.43
CA GLN A 63 12.44 -17.76 -0.97
C GLN A 63 13.66 -18.37 -0.27
N ALA A 64 14.70 -17.56 0.03
CA ALA A 64 15.88 -18.05 0.72
C ALA A 64 15.58 -18.49 2.16
N ARG A 65 14.66 -17.81 2.86
CA ARG A 65 14.19 -18.24 4.19
C ARG A 65 13.43 -19.55 4.11
N ASP A 66 12.49 -19.66 3.17
CA ASP A 66 11.66 -20.85 3.00
C ASP A 66 12.51 -22.09 2.64
N ALA A 67 13.54 -21.92 1.81
CA ALA A 67 14.47 -23.00 1.49
C ALA A 67 15.27 -23.48 2.73
N ILE A 68 15.68 -22.55 3.60
CA ILE A 68 16.41 -22.88 4.84
C ILE A 68 15.48 -23.59 5.84
N SER A 69 14.23 -23.13 5.99
CA SER A 69 13.27 -23.79 6.88
C SER A 69 12.99 -25.22 6.41
N LEU A 70 12.76 -25.42 5.12
CA LEU A 70 12.58 -26.76 4.53
C LEU A 70 13.83 -27.64 4.72
N CYS A 71 15.04 -27.07 4.61
CA CYS A 71 16.29 -27.79 4.86
C CYS A 71 16.36 -28.31 6.31
N ARG A 72 16.00 -27.46 7.29
CA ARG A 72 15.98 -27.83 8.71
C ARG A 72 14.91 -28.88 9.03
N GLU A 73 13.74 -28.78 8.41
CA GLU A 73 12.68 -29.78 8.55
C GLU A 73 13.14 -31.14 8.01
N GLY A 74 13.78 -31.17 6.83
CA GLY A 74 14.33 -32.40 6.26
C GLY A 74 15.43 -33.03 7.11
N GLN A 75 16.23 -32.24 7.83
CA GLN A 75 17.23 -32.75 8.77
C GLN A 75 16.61 -33.51 9.95
N ALA A 76 15.40 -33.12 10.37
CA ALA A 76 14.70 -33.74 11.49
C ALA A 76 14.00 -35.05 11.11
N ASP A 77 13.98 -35.41 9.82
CA ASP A 77 13.38 -36.65 9.35
C ASP A 77 14.17 -37.88 9.86
N GLU A 78 13.46 -38.75 10.56
CA GLU A 78 14.03 -39.95 11.20
C GLU A 78 14.32 -41.06 10.17
N LEU A 79 13.71 -40.99 8.98
CA LEU A 79 13.92 -41.94 7.89
C LEU A 79 15.30 -41.81 7.22
N LEU A 80 16.03 -40.73 7.50
CA LEU A 80 17.35 -40.48 6.95
C LEU A 80 18.45 -41.18 7.75
N ASP A 81 19.36 -41.83 7.01
CA ASP A 81 20.59 -42.39 7.58
C ASP A 81 21.41 -41.31 8.33
N ILE A 82 22.19 -41.74 9.33
CA ILE A 82 22.98 -40.85 10.17
C ILE A 82 23.99 -40.05 9.34
N GLU A 83 24.57 -40.65 8.30
CA GLU A 83 25.52 -39.96 7.41
C GLU A 83 24.82 -38.84 6.62
N THR A 84 23.64 -39.14 6.05
CA THR A 84 22.83 -38.17 5.32
C THR A 84 22.41 -37.00 6.19
N ARG A 85 22.00 -37.24 7.45
CA ARG A 85 21.64 -36.16 8.38
C ARG A 85 22.80 -35.21 8.68
N ARG A 86 24.03 -35.73 8.81
CA ARG A 86 25.22 -34.90 9.01
C ARG A 86 25.54 -34.06 7.78
N PHE A 87 25.43 -34.64 6.60
CA PHE A 87 25.63 -33.94 5.34
C PHE A 87 24.59 -32.83 5.11
N VAL A 88 23.31 -33.14 5.34
CA VAL A 88 22.22 -32.17 5.23
C VAL A 88 22.43 -31.02 6.21
N ARG A 89 22.77 -31.31 7.48
CA ARG A 89 23.07 -30.29 8.48
C ARG A 89 24.17 -29.33 8.02
N ALA A 90 25.30 -29.86 7.52
CA ALA A 90 26.40 -29.03 7.03
C ALA A 90 25.97 -28.13 5.85
N THR A 91 25.04 -28.63 5.01
CA THR A 91 24.48 -27.88 3.90
C THR A 91 23.54 -26.76 4.39
N CYS A 92 22.63 -27.06 5.32
CA CYS A 92 21.74 -26.05 5.89
C CYS A 92 22.52 -24.95 6.63
N ASP A 93 23.54 -25.32 7.43
CA ASP A 93 24.40 -24.37 8.15
C ASP A 93 25.11 -23.42 7.16
N LYS A 94 25.55 -23.93 6.01
CA LYS A 94 26.17 -23.10 4.97
C LYS A 94 25.16 -22.14 4.33
N MET A 95 23.95 -22.60 4.02
CA MET A 95 22.89 -21.75 3.48
C MET A 95 22.52 -20.61 4.45
N GLU A 96 22.52 -20.88 5.75
CA GLU A 96 22.30 -19.86 6.77
C GLU A 96 23.42 -18.83 6.85
N GLN A 97 24.67 -19.27 6.77
CA GLN A 97 25.80 -18.35 6.74
C GLN A 97 25.75 -17.45 5.50
N ASP A 98 25.39 -18.00 4.33
CA ASP A 98 25.20 -17.23 3.11
C ASP A 98 24.03 -16.24 3.25
N PHE A 99 22.93 -16.65 3.90
CA PHE A 99 21.79 -15.77 4.20
C PHE A 99 22.18 -14.62 5.13
N VAL A 100 22.87 -14.92 6.24
CA VAL A 100 23.35 -13.91 7.20
C VAL A 100 24.36 -12.98 6.53
N ARG A 101 25.27 -13.49 5.70
CA ARG A 101 26.23 -12.68 4.95
C ARG A 101 25.53 -11.72 3.98
N LYS A 102 24.43 -12.15 3.36
CA LYS A 102 23.68 -11.37 2.37
C LYS A 102 22.72 -10.36 3.01
N TYR A 103 22.05 -10.73 4.11
CA TYR A 103 20.95 -9.95 4.68
C TYR A 103 21.23 -9.37 6.09
N GLY A 104 22.30 -9.79 6.76
CA GLY A 104 22.78 -9.23 8.03
C GLY A 104 22.14 -9.81 9.30
N HIS A 105 21.18 -10.73 9.18
CA HIS A 105 20.48 -11.36 10.31
C HIS A 105 20.11 -12.80 9.97
N LYS A 106 19.82 -13.61 11.00
CA LYS A 106 19.42 -15.01 10.83
C LYS A 106 18.07 -15.14 10.11
N PRO A 107 17.88 -16.18 9.28
CA PRO A 107 16.63 -16.42 8.57
C PRO A 107 15.45 -16.50 9.53
#